data_AF-A0A5B9DFU8-F1
#
_entry.id   AF-A0A5B9DFU8-F1
#
_cell.length_a   1.000
_cell.length_b   1.000
_cell.length_c   1.000
_cell.angle_alpha   90.00
_cell.angle_beta   90.00
_cell.angle_gamma   90.00
#
_symmetry.space_group_name_H-M   'P 1'
#
loop_
_entity.id
_entity.type
_entity.pdbx_description
1 polymer ?
#
loop_
_entity_poly.entity_id
_entity_poly.type
_entity_poly.pdbx_seq_one_letter_code
_entity_poly.pdbx_strand_id
1 'polypeptide(L)'
;MKLNENIKERKMGYICLSIYILIFIVYLFWDGWHYEWLNYGYDGINQHFDINIFSDMDWSLNSEGERVITSTNNLHNLVYICYYTGLGSVIGLITGNEWFKKGSIATLAFPVVSFFSTINPFVAKDIFTWEIFRYHSYFLQIFYDLNHICGMVMGVTILYNTAKKNEKIVDFKKMAPMIMFTWFLYYLAKIFLQKWPFWTPGNELGVISTNQINNMPFYFYGLEFIIVVVLLYFINFLLDAADKWMKKTDFPDKVKISYAKLITFVPFIIFVVLTIIFIATGLIVLQVFPPGTFIQ
;
A
#
# COMPACT_ATOMS: atom_id res chain seq x y z
N MET A 1 -5.61 -0.25 -27.33
CA MET A 1 -6.49 -0.50 -26.16
C MET A 1 -7.65 0.49 -26.24
N LYS A 2 -8.91 0.04 -26.14
CA LYS A 2 -10.08 0.94 -26.21
C LYS A 2 -10.20 1.74 -24.90
N LEU A 3 -10.60 3.02 -24.98
CA LEU A 3 -10.88 3.83 -23.80
C LEU A 3 -12.24 3.47 -23.19
N ASN A 4 -12.36 3.62 -21.88
CA ASN A 4 -13.62 3.42 -21.16
C ASN A 4 -14.69 4.39 -21.67
N GLU A 5 -15.87 3.87 -21.97
CA GLU A 5 -17.04 4.64 -22.40
C GLU A 5 -17.61 5.49 -21.25
N ASN A 6 -17.42 5.05 -20.00
CA ASN A 6 -17.78 5.83 -18.83
C ASN A 6 -16.79 6.99 -18.61
N ILE A 7 -17.16 8.19 -19.07
CA ILE A 7 -16.34 9.40 -18.97
C ILE A 7 -15.97 9.73 -17.51
N LYS A 8 -16.85 9.46 -16.54
CA LYS A 8 -16.57 9.76 -15.13
C LYS A 8 -15.47 8.84 -14.58
N GLU A 9 -15.55 7.53 -14.84
CA GLU A 9 -14.49 6.58 -14.49
C GLU A 9 -13.18 6.95 -15.17
N ARG A 10 -13.23 7.30 -16.46
CA ARG A 10 -12.03 7.67 -17.23
C ARG A 10 -11.34 8.92 -16.67
N LYS A 11 -12.12 9.96 -16.34
CA LYS A 11 -11.58 11.18 -15.70
C LYS A 11 -10.96 10.88 -14.34
N MET A 12 -11.60 10.05 -13.52
CA MET A 12 -11.04 9.60 -12.24
C MET A 12 -9.71 8.88 -12.45
N GLY A 13 -9.64 7.97 -13.42
CA GLY A 13 -8.42 7.24 -13.75
C GLY A 13 -7.25 8.16 -14.11
N TYR A 14 -7.49 9.21 -14.92
CA TYR A 14 -6.46 10.21 -15.22
C TYR A 14 -6.04 11.04 -13.99
N ILE A 15 -6.99 11.46 -13.16
CA ILE A 15 -6.69 12.21 -11.92
C ILE A 15 -5.81 11.37 -11.00
N CYS A 16 -6.19 10.11 -10.74
CA CYS A 16 -5.42 9.20 -9.91
C CYS A 16 -4.05 8.87 -10.51
N LEU A 17 -3.95 8.73 -11.85
CA LEU A 17 -2.66 8.55 -12.53
C LEU A 17 -1.73 9.74 -12.30
N SER A 18 -2.23 10.97 -12.42
CA SER A 18 -1.44 12.18 -12.16
C SER A 18 -0.95 12.22 -10.71
N ILE A 19 -1.80 11.86 -9.75
CA ILE A 19 -1.41 11.75 -8.34
C ILE A 19 -0.32 10.69 -8.17
N TYR A 20 -0.47 9.52 -8.78
CA TYR A 20 0.52 8.43 -8.69
C TYR A 20 1.88 8.83 -9.25
N ILE A 21 1.89 9.55 -10.37
CA ILE A 21 3.13 10.11 -10.96
C ILE A 21 3.76 11.12 -10.00
N LEU A 22 2.97 12.00 -9.39
CA LEU A 22 3.48 12.98 -8.42
C LEU A 22 4.08 12.29 -7.19
N ILE A 23 3.40 11.30 -6.62
CA ILE A 23 3.90 10.52 -5.48
C ILE A 23 5.18 9.77 -5.89
N PHE A 24 5.23 9.20 -7.09
CA PHE A 24 6.42 8.50 -7.58
C PHE A 24 7.62 9.43 -7.73
N ILE A 25 7.38 10.65 -8.25
CA ILE A 25 8.40 11.70 -8.32
C ILE A 25 8.88 12.04 -6.90
N VAL A 26 7.98 12.21 -5.94
CA VAL A 26 8.35 12.50 -4.55
C VAL A 26 9.23 11.40 -3.99
N TYR A 27 8.84 10.13 -4.09
CA TYR A 27 9.69 9.01 -3.64
C TYR A 27 11.05 8.99 -4.35
N LEU A 28 11.08 9.28 -5.65
CA LEU A 28 12.33 9.28 -6.42
C LEU A 28 13.33 10.37 -5.97
N PHE A 29 12.85 11.49 -5.43
CA PHE A 29 13.68 12.65 -5.05
C PHE A 29 13.79 12.89 -3.52
N TRP A 30 12.93 12.27 -2.70
CA TRP A 30 12.91 12.43 -1.24
C TRP A 30 13.10 11.13 -0.47
N ASP A 31 13.00 9.96 -1.08
CA ASP A 31 13.21 8.67 -0.42
C ASP A 31 14.19 7.86 -1.27
N GLY A 32 15.33 8.49 -1.62
CA GLY A 32 16.27 8.07 -2.66
C GLY A 32 16.48 6.57 -2.78
N TRP A 33 16.82 6.13 -4.00
CA TRP A 33 17.03 4.72 -4.33
C TRP A 33 18.28 4.14 -3.66
N HIS A 34 18.27 3.87 -2.36
CA HIS A 34 19.27 3.01 -1.72
C HIS A 34 18.72 2.03 -0.71
N TYR A 35 19.37 0.87 -0.70
CA TYR A 35 19.20 -0.20 0.27
C TYR A 35 19.68 0.23 1.64
N GLU A 36 18.81 0.91 2.38
CA GLU A 36 19.05 1.17 3.78
C GLU A 36 18.69 -0.06 4.60
N TRP A 37 19.72 -0.82 4.96
CA TRP A 37 19.59 -1.97 5.81
C TRP A 37 19.51 -1.49 7.26
N LEU A 38 18.43 -1.89 7.97
CA LEU A 38 18.06 -1.47 9.33
C LEU A 38 19.22 -1.44 10.35
N ASN A 39 20.23 -2.31 10.19
CA ASN A 39 21.36 -2.46 11.11
C ASN A 39 22.69 -1.96 10.57
N TYR A 40 22.78 -1.59 9.29
CA TYR A 40 24.05 -1.23 8.67
C TYR A 40 24.13 0.23 8.25
N GLY A 41 23.00 0.93 8.22
CA GLY A 41 22.92 2.23 7.57
C GLY A 41 23.49 2.15 6.15
N TYR A 42 23.63 3.29 5.52
CA TYR A 42 24.54 3.43 4.40
C TYR A 42 25.84 4.02 4.94
N ASP A 43 26.89 3.19 5.10
CA ASP A 43 28.23 3.67 5.47
C ASP A 43 29.02 3.98 4.18
N GLY A 44 28.60 5.02 3.47
CA GLY A 44 29.22 5.46 2.21
C GLY A 44 28.92 6.92 1.88
N ILE A 45 29.65 7.47 0.90
CA ILE A 45 29.44 8.83 0.37
C ILE A 45 28.05 8.92 -0.24
N ASN A 46 27.22 9.88 0.18
CA ASN A 46 25.89 10.11 -0.42
C ASN A 46 25.91 10.01 -1.97
N GLN A 47 25.27 8.98 -2.53
CA GLN A 47 25.15 8.73 -3.98
C GLN A 47 23.84 9.27 -4.58
N HIS A 48 23.08 10.07 -3.83
CA HIS A 48 21.69 10.44 -4.15
C HIS A 48 21.49 11.92 -4.49
N PHE A 49 20.38 12.15 -5.21
CA PHE A 49 19.70 13.43 -5.32
C PHE A 49 18.60 13.52 -4.23
N ASP A 50 18.97 13.36 -2.96
CA ASP A 50 18.00 13.53 -1.87
C ASP A 50 17.87 15.00 -1.51
N ILE A 51 16.69 15.57 -1.80
CA ILE A 51 16.45 16.99 -1.57
C ILE A 51 16.09 17.22 -0.09
N ASN A 52 17.04 17.71 0.69
CA ASN A 52 16.80 18.13 2.07
C ASN A 52 16.06 19.48 2.12
N ILE A 53 14.72 19.47 1.96
CA ILE A 53 13.91 20.70 1.96
C ILE A 53 13.58 21.17 3.38
N PHE A 54 13.42 20.27 4.34
CA PHE A 54 12.92 20.62 5.68
C PHE A 54 13.92 20.39 6.81
N SER A 55 15.21 20.22 6.49
CA SER A 55 16.21 19.73 7.46
C SER A 55 15.80 18.39 8.06
N ASP A 56 15.06 17.59 7.28
CA ASP A 56 14.39 16.38 7.72
C ASP A 56 15.30 15.15 7.70
N MET A 57 16.37 15.21 6.91
CA MET A 57 17.41 14.19 6.90
C MET A 57 18.48 14.47 7.95
N ASP A 58 18.68 13.51 8.86
CA ASP A 58 19.80 13.50 9.79
C ASP A 58 21.05 12.96 9.09
N TRP A 59 22.17 13.67 9.22
CA TRP A 59 23.43 13.29 8.61
C TRP A 59 24.61 13.74 9.47
N SER A 60 25.71 13.01 9.35
CA SER A 60 26.98 13.27 10.00
C SER A 60 28.11 13.33 8.98
N LEU A 61 29.28 13.83 9.39
CA LEU A 61 30.50 13.70 8.61
C LEU A 61 31.30 12.52 9.16
N ASN A 62 31.73 11.60 8.29
CA ASN A 62 32.69 10.57 8.70
C ASN A 62 34.08 11.19 8.95
N SER A 63 35.02 10.37 9.40
CA SER A 63 36.42 10.77 9.65
C SER A 63 37.15 11.32 8.42
N GLU A 64 36.62 11.11 7.22
CA GLU A 64 37.18 11.56 5.94
C GLU A 64 36.50 12.83 5.41
N GLY A 65 35.54 13.40 6.16
CA GLY A 65 34.81 14.62 5.82
C GLY A 65 33.64 14.41 4.85
N GLU A 66 33.21 13.17 4.66
CA GLU A 66 32.13 12.79 3.75
C GLU A 66 30.78 12.74 4.48
N ARG A 67 29.69 13.11 3.81
CA ARG A 67 28.34 13.07 4.39
C ARG A 67 27.81 11.65 4.47
N VAL A 68 27.53 11.19 5.69
CA VAL A 68 26.88 9.93 6.03
C VAL A 68 25.47 10.23 6.54
N ILE A 69 24.44 9.71 5.86
CA ILE A 69 23.04 9.86 6.26
C ILE A 69 22.73 8.82 7.35
N THR A 70 22.12 9.25 8.45
CA THR A 70 21.98 8.40 9.65
C THR A 70 20.73 7.51 9.63
N SER A 71 19.78 7.73 8.71
CA SER A 71 18.63 6.83 8.43
C SER A 71 17.67 7.43 7.40
N THR A 72 17.38 6.71 6.33
CA THR A 72 16.13 6.78 5.55
C THR A 72 15.38 5.46 5.67
N ASN A 73 14.08 5.54 5.96
CA ASN A 73 13.21 4.37 5.97
C ASN A 73 12.85 4.04 4.52
N ASN A 74 13.58 3.11 3.90
CA ASN A 74 13.22 2.49 2.63
C ASN A 74 11.81 1.82 2.61
N LEU A 75 10.78 2.62 2.39
CA LEU A 75 9.37 2.23 2.33
C LEU A 75 9.01 1.37 1.11
N HIS A 76 9.96 1.07 0.23
CA HIS A 76 9.66 0.73 -1.16
C HIS A 76 8.94 -0.62 -1.35
N ASN A 77 9.13 -1.62 -0.49
CA ASN A 77 8.59 -2.97 -0.72
C ASN A 77 7.04 -3.05 -0.75
N LEU A 78 6.35 -2.45 0.23
CA LEU A 78 4.88 -2.36 0.21
C LEU A 78 4.39 -1.33 -0.79
N VAL A 79 5.13 -0.23 -0.95
CA VAL A 79 4.86 0.81 -1.94
C VAL A 79 4.78 0.21 -3.34
N TYR A 80 5.64 -0.74 -3.73
CA TYR A 80 5.57 -1.41 -5.04
C TYR A 80 4.30 -2.23 -5.26
N ILE A 81 3.82 -2.97 -4.26
CA ILE A 81 2.58 -3.75 -4.38
C ILE A 81 1.36 -2.81 -4.43
N CYS A 82 1.37 -1.75 -3.61
CA CYS A 82 0.32 -0.73 -3.62
C CYS A 82 0.32 0.06 -4.94
N TYR A 83 1.48 0.37 -5.51
CA TYR A 83 1.60 0.95 -6.85
C TYR A 83 1.09 -0.01 -7.93
N TYR A 84 1.43 -1.29 -7.85
CA TYR A 84 0.92 -2.28 -8.81
C TYR A 84 -0.60 -2.39 -8.77
N THR A 85 -1.19 -2.52 -7.58
CA THR A 85 -2.64 -2.67 -7.39
C THR A 85 -3.38 -1.38 -7.78
N GLY A 86 -2.80 -0.22 -7.47
CA GLY A 86 -3.32 1.07 -7.90
C GLY A 86 -3.16 1.31 -9.41
N LEU A 87 -2.04 0.91 -10.02
CA LEU A 87 -1.84 0.96 -11.47
C LEU A 87 -2.86 0.08 -12.19
N GLY A 88 -3.09 -1.14 -11.70
CA GLY A 88 -4.15 -2.00 -12.20
C GLY A 88 -5.53 -1.32 -12.14
N SER A 89 -5.82 -0.63 -11.04
CA SER A 89 -7.05 0.14 -10.86
C SER A 89 -7.15 1.31 -11.85
N VAL A 90 -6.08 2.08 -12.04
CA VAL A 90 -5.98 3.18 -13.01
C VAL A 90 -6.26 2.67 -14.42
N ILE A 91 -5.57 1.60 -14.84
CA ILE A 91 -5.76 1.02 -16.16
C ILE A 91 -7.21 0.53 -16.31
N GLY A 92 -7.77 -0.11 -15.29
CA GLY A 92 -9.17 -0.54 -15.26
C GLY A 92 -10.16 0.62 -15.45
N LEU A 93 -9.92 1.77 -14.80
CA LEU A 93 -10.74 2.97 -14.94
C LEU A 93 -10.59 3.64 -16.31
N ILE A 94 -9.37 3.80 -16.83
CA ILE A 94 -9.10 4.49 -18.10
C ILE A 94 -9.61 3.68 -19.29
N THR A 95 -9.45 2.36 -19.26
CA THR A 95 -9.68 1.48 -20.41
C THR A 95 -11.00 0.72 -20.33
N GLY A 96 -11.58 0.61 -19.13
CA GLY A 96 -12.77 -0.21 -18.91
C GLY A 96 -12.49 -1.70 -18.97
N ASN A 97 -11.22 -2.11 -18.99
CA ASN A 97 -10.83 -3.51 -19.13
C ASN A 97 -11.25 -4.31 -17.88
N GLU A 98 -12.04 -5.35 -18.11
CA GLU A 98 -12.60 -6.18 -17.05
C GLU A 98 -11.55 -6.94 -16.23
N TRP A 99 -10.42 -7.35 -16.81
CA TRP A 99 -9.36 -8.01 -16.05
C TRP A 99 -8.78 -7.08 -14.99
N PHE A 100 -8.47 -5.84 -15.38
CA PHE A 100 -7.94 -4.84 -14.47
C PHE A 100 -8.99 -4.39 -13.43
N LYS A 101 -10.26 -4.29 -13.82
CA LYS A 101 -11.36 -3.99 -12.89
C LYS A 101 -11.55 -5.09 -11.84
N LYS A 102 -11.61 -6.36 -12.26
CA LYS A 102 -11.73 -7.48 -11.31
C LYS A 102 -10.48 -7.62 -10.46
N GLY A 103 -9.30 -7.44 -11.05
CA GLY A 103 -8.04 -7.37 -10.33
C GLY A 103 -8.04 -6.34 -9.21
N SER A 104 -8.44 -5.12 -9.52
CA SER A 104 -8.56 -4.01 -8.56
C SER A 104 -9.47 -4.36 -7.38
N ILE A 105 -10.64 -4.94 -7.64
CA ILE A 105 -11.54 -5.44 -6.59
C ILE A 105 -10.82 -6.52 -5.76
N ALA A 106 -10.13 -7.45 -6.43
CA ALA A 106 -9.44 -8.55 -5.77
C ALA A 106 -8.34 -8.11 -4.82
N THR A 107 -7.66 -7.03 -5.17
CA THR A 107 -6.51 -6.51 -4.43
C THR A 107 -6.86 -5.31 -3.55
N LEU A 108 -8.14 -4.95 -3.40
CA LEU A 108 -8.61 -3.81 -2.58
C LEU A 108 -8.16 -3.90 -1.11
N ALA A 109 -7.86 -5.10 -0.62
CA ALA A 109 -7.32 -5.32 0.72
C ALA A 109 -6.00 -4.59 0.97
N PHE A 110 -5.10 -4.53 -0.03
CA PHE A 110 -3.79 -3.91 0.12
C PHE A 110 -3.86 -2.44 0.49
N PRO A 111 -4.54 -1.57 -0.29
CA PRO A 111 -4.60 -0.16 0.05
C PRO A 111 -5.28 0.09 1.40
N VAL A 112 -6.28 -0.72 1.77
CA VAL A 112 -7.03 -0.52 3.01
C VAL A 112 -6.25 -0.97 4.23
N VAL A 113 -5.74 -2.21 4.25
CA VAL A 113 -4.98 -2.74 5.40
C VAL A 113 -3.71 -1.92 5.62
N SER A 114 -3.03 -1.54 4.55
CA SER A 114 -1.82 -0.73 4.64
C SER A 114 -2.11 0.64 5.24
N PHE A 115 -3.19 1.32 4.83
CA PHE A 115 -3.62 2.59 5.43
C PHE A 115 -3.93 2.47 6.93
N PHE A 116 -4.55 1.37 7.36
CA PHE A 116 -4.82 1.15 8.79
C PHE A 116 -3.60 0.67 9.60
N SER A 117 -2.47 0.40 8.95
CA SER A 117 -1.26 -0.14 9.58
C SER A 117 -0.16 0.90 9.83
N THR A 118 -0.41 2.17 9.50
CA THR A 118 0.62 3.23 9.52
C THR A 118 0.59 4.03 10.81
N ILE A 119 -0.39 4.91 11.02
CA ILE A 119 -0.41 5.84 12.16
C ILE A 119 -1.28 5.30 13.29
N ASN A 120 -0.73 5.28 14.51
CA ASN A 120 -1.52 5.04 15.71
C ASN A 120 -2.47 6.23 15.97
N PRO A 121 -3.80 6.07 15.83
CA PRO A 121 -4.75 7.18 16.00
C PRO A 121 -4.78 7.70 17.44
N PHE A 122 -4.27 6.95 18.41
CA PHE A 122 -4.20 7.36 19.82
C PHE A 122 -3.02 8.30 20.14
N VAL A 123 -2.11 8.54 19.18
CA VAL A 123 -0.97 9.48 19.30
C VAL A 123 -1.17 10.71 18.38
N ALA A 124 -2.29 10.77 17.64
CA ALA A 124 -2.61 11.75 16.60
C ALA A 124 -3.04 13.14 17.09
N LYS A 125 -2.79 13.52 18.34
CA LYS A 125 -3.16 14.86 18.83
C LYS A 125 -2.17 15.94 18.37
N ASP A 126 -0.93 15.56 18.07
CA ASP A 126 0.16 16.51 17.78
C ASP A 126 0.55 16.57 16.28
N ILE A 127 -0.12 15.78 15.42
CA ILE A 127 0.17 15.63 13.97
C ILE A 127 -0.23 16.82 13.08
N PHE A 128 -0.93 17.82 13.63
CA PHE A 128 -1.38 19.01 12.88
C PHE A 128 -0.48 20.23 13.08
N THR A 129 0.71 20.07 13.65
CA THR A 129 1.70 21.14 13.84
C THR A 129 2.66 21.20 12.65
N TRP A 130 3.21 22.39 12.34
CA TRP A 130 4.22 22.54 11.27
C TRP A 130 5.56 21.85 11.58
N GLU A 131 5.83 21.59 12.86
CA GLU A 131 7.09 20.98 13.31
C GLU A 131 7.23 19.53 12.86
N ILE A 132 6.12 18.85 12.56
CA ILE A 132 6.14 17.45 12.18
C ILE A 132 6.85 17.19 10.85
N PHE A 133 6.93 18.19 9.97
CA PHE A 133 7.64 18.11 8.70
C PHE A 133 9.17 18.07 8.85
N ARG A 134 9.70 18.31 10.06
CA ARG A 134 11.12 18.05 10.37
C ARG A 134 11.42 16.55 10.52
N TYR A 135 10.40 15.69 10.59
CA TYR A 135 10.58 14.24 10.63
C TYR A 135 10.39 13.65 9.23
N HIS A 136 11.49 13.23 8.61
CA HIS A 136 11.50 12.65 7.26
C HIS A 136 10.48 11.53 7.08
N SER A 137 10.41 10.61 8.04
CA SER A 137 9.46 9.50 8.03
C SER A 137 8.00 9.97 8.00
N TYR A 138 7.68 11.10 8.62
CA TYR A 138 6.32 11.63 8.63
C TYR A 138 5.97 12.33 7.30
N PHE A 139 6.92 13.06 6.72
CA PHE A 139 6.74 13.60 5.38
C PHE A 139 6.45 12.48 4.37
N LEU A 140 7.27 11.42 4.36
CA LEU A 140 7.06 10.25 3.50
C LEU A 140 5.75 9.51 3.82
N GLN A 141 5.34 9.47 5.09
CA GLN A 141 4.08 8.89 5.52
C GLN A 141 2.87 9.56 4.86
N ILE A 142 2.89 10.88 4.68
CA ILE A 142 1.78 11.59 4.00
C ILE A 142 1.63 11.09 2.56
N PHE A 143 2.74 10.98 1.82
CA PHE A 143 2.72 10.48 0.44
C PHE A 143 2.36 9.00 0.37
N TYR A 144 2.78 8.23 1.36
CA TYR A 144 2.35 6.85 1.56
C TYR A 144 0.82 6.81 1.71
N ASP A 145 0.24 7.51 2.67
CA ASP A 145 -1.20 7.49 2.91
C ASP A 145 -2.01 8.00 1.72
N LEU A 146 -1.53 9.03 1.01
CA LEU A 146 -2.16 9.52 -0.22
C LEU A 146 -2.24 8.44 -1.31
N ASN A 147 -1.19 7.64 -1.49
CA ASN A 147 -1.17 6.52 -2.44
C ASN A 147 -2.26 5.49 -2.11
N HIS A 148 -2.39 5.14 -0.83
CA HIS A 148 -3.35 4.16 -0.33
C HIS A 148 -4.78 4.68 -0.42
N ILE A 149 -5.04 5.93 -0.03
CA ILE A 149 -6.33 6.59 -0.18
C ILE A 149 -6.78 6.59 -1.64
N CYS A 150 -5.87 6.93 -2.57
CA CYS A 150 -6.17 6.86 -4.00
C CYS A 150 -6.53 5.43 -4.44
N GLY A 151 -5.77 4.42 -3.98
CA GLY A 151 -6.06 3.01 -4.23
C GLY A 151 -7.45 2.59 -3.73
N MET A 152 -7.81 3.01 -2.51
CA MET A 152 -9.14 2.78 -1.92
C MET A 152 -10.24 3.43 -2.76
N VAL A 153 -10.11 4.71 -3.10
CA VAL A 153 -11.10 5.46 -3.89
C VAL A 153 -11.33 4.79 -5.24
N MET A 154 -10.26 4.40 -5.94
CA MET A 154 -10.37 3.73 -7.23
C MET A 154 -11.05 2.37 -7.12
N GLY A 155 -10.60 1.51 -6.21
CA GLY A 155 -11.15 0.16 -6.09
C GLY A 155 -12.60 0.15 -5.58
N VAL A 156 -12.97 1.04 -4.65
CA VAL A 156 -14.37 1.24 -4.24
C VAL A 156 -15.22 1.76 -5.40
N THR A 157 -14.70 2.70 -6.19
CA THR A 157 -15.43 3.22 -7.36
C THR A 157 -15.70 2.11 -8.38
N ILE A 158 -14.70 1.25 -8.65
CA ILE A 158 -14.86 0.10 -9.54
C ILE A 158 -15.90 -0.89 -8.97
N LEU A 159 -15.77 -1.26 -7.70
CA LEU A 159 -16.70 -2.16 -7.02
C LEU A 159 -18.14 -1.63 -7.05
N TYR A 160 -18.33 -0.36 -6.68
CA TYR A 160 -19.63 0.31 -6.69
C TYR A 160 -20.27 0.30 -8.07
N ASN A 161 -19.51 0.65 -9.11
CA ASN A 161 -20.05 0.72 -10.47
C ASN A 161 -20.34 -0.67 -11.04
N THR A 162 -19.52 -1.67 -10.75
CA THR A 162 -19.80 -3.08 -11.08
C THR A 162 -21.08 -3.55 -10.39
N ALA A 163 -21.23 -3.27 -9.09
CA ALA A 163 -22.43 -3.63 -8.33
C ALA A 163 -23.69 -2.90 -8.85
N LYS A 164 -23.58 -1.61 -9.16
CA LYS A 164 -24.67 -0.78 -9.69
C LYS A 164 -25.19 -1.29 -11.04
N LYS A 165 -24.30 -1.84 -11.88
CA LYS A 165 -24.66 -2.46 -13.16
C LYS A 165 -25.15 -3.90 -13.02
N ASN A 166 -25.24 -4.41 -11.79
CA ASN A 166 -25.55 -5.80 -11.48
C ASN A 166 -24.63 -6.82 -12.18
N GLU A 167 -23.39 -6.40 -12.46
CA GLU A 167 -22.37 -7.28 -13.03
C GLU A 167 -21.86 -8.24 -11.95
N LYS A 168 -21.21 -9.33 -12.39
CA LYS A 168 -20.58 -10.28 -11.48
C LYS A 168 -19.42 -9.59 -10.75
N ILE A 169 -19.49 -9.45 -9.42
CA ILE A 169 -18.45 -8.77 -8.64
C ILE A 169 -17.19 -9.62 -8.58
N VAL A 170 -17.34 -10.88 -8.17
CA VAL A 170 -16.22 -11.82 -8.03
C VAL A 170 -16.12 -12.73 -9.24
N ASP A 171 -15.01 -12.64 -9.96
CA ASP A 171 -14.67 -13.54 -11.06
C ASP A 171 -13.24 -14.04 -10.89
N PHE A 172 -13.09 -15.12 -10.14
CA PHE A 172 -11.78 -15.69 -9.79
C PHE A 172 -10.89 -15.95 -11.02
N LYS A 173 -11.46 -16.26 -12.19
CA LYS A 173 -10.66 -16.43 -13.42
C LYS A 173 -9.95 -15.15 -13.85
N LYS A 174 -10.60 -14.00 -13.67
CA LYS A 174 -10.03 -12.67 -14.00
C LYS A 174 -9.24 -12.07 -12.83
N MET A 175 -9.56 -12.45 -11.60
CA MET A 175 -8.89 -11.97 -10.39
C MET A 175 -7.57 -12.68 -10.13
N ALA A 176 -7.51 -14.01 -10.35
CA ALA A 176 -6.37 -14.83 -10.02
C ALA A 176 -5.05 -14.32 -10.64
N PRO A 177 -4.98 -13.91 -11.92
CA PRO A 177 -3.74 -13.40 -12.49
C PRO A 177 -3.19 -12.19 -11.76
N MET A 178 -4.06 -11.26 -11.36
CA MET A 178 -3.66 -10.06 -10.62
C MET A 178 -3.24 -10.38 -9.19
N ILE A 179 -3.94 -11.31 -8.52
CA ILE A 179 -3.55 -11.80 -7.19
C ILE A 179 -2.17 -12.49 -7.28
N MET A 180 -1.98 -13.42 -8.20
CA MET A 180 -0.73 -14.18 -8.33
C MET A 180 0.44 -13.30 -8.79
N PHE A 181 0.20 -12.27 -9.58
CA PHE A 181 1.25 -11.35 -10.01
C PHE A 181 1.85 -10.53 -8.85
N THR A 182 1.10 -10.33 -7.76
CA THR A 182 1.69 -9.74 -6.53
C THR A 182 2.84 -10.61 -6.00
N TRP A 183 2.72 -11.93 -6.09
CA TRP A 183 3.77 -12.87 -5.68
C TRP A 183 4.96 -12.85 -6.64
N PHE A 184 4.71 -12.72 -7.94
CA PHE A 184 5.76 -12.50 -8.93
C PHE A 184 6.54 -11.20 -8.66
N LEU A 185 5.84 -10.09 -8.41
CA LEU A 185 6.47 -8.82 -8.06
C LEU A 185 7.29 -8.90 -6.79
N TYR A 186 6.82 -9.65 -5.79
CA TYR A 186 7.60 -9.91 -4.59
C TYR A 186 8.92 -10.60 -4.88
N TYR A 187 8.93 -11.67 -5.70
CA TYR A 187 10.19 -12.32 -6.08
C TYR A 187 11.08 -11.41 -6.91
N LEU A 188 10.50 -10.64 -7.83
CA LEU A 188 11.22 -9.67 -8.62
C LEU A 188 11.90 -8.64 -7.70
N ALA A 189 11.14 -8.05 -6.78
CA ALA A 189 11.63 -7.16 -5.75
C ALA A 189 12.75 -7.85 -4.97
N LYS A 190 12.56 -9.06 -4.45
CA LYS A 190 13.62 -9.78 -3.72
C LYS A 190 14.91 -9.97 -4.53
N ILE A 191 14.82 -10.32 -5.81
CA ILE A 191 15.98 -10.53 -6.68
C ILE A 191 16.76 -9.23 -6.91
N PHE A 192 16.06 -8.13 -7.18
CA PHE A 192 16.72 -6.84 -7.42
C PHE A 192 17.13 -6.14 -6.13
N LEU A 193 16.38 -6.39 -5.05
CA LEU A 193 16.45 -5.65 -3.80
C LEU A 193 17.25 -6.30 -2.68
N GLN A 194 17.58 -7.58 -2.78
CA GLN A 194 18.42 -8.24 -1.78
C GLN A 194 19.91 -8.17 -2.17
N LYS A 195 20.79 -7.89 -1.20
CA LYS A 195 22.24 -7.97 -1.38
C LYS A 195 22.62 -9.37 -1.88
N TRP A 196 23.31 -9.44 -3.02
CA TRP A 196 23.78 -10.71 -3.59
C TRP A 196 25.24 -10.97 -3.19
N PRO A 197 25.59 -12.19 -2.72
CA PRO A 197 24.71 -13.32 -2.52
C PRO A 197 23.88 -13.19 -1.24
N PHE A 198 22.57 -13.50 -1.31
CA PHE A 198 21.66 -13.36 -0.16
C PHE A 198 21.93 -14.37 0.97
N TRP A 199 22.74 -15.39 0.70
CA TRP A 199 23.10 -16.45 1.65
C TRP A 199 24.39 -16.16 2.43
N THR A 200 25.06 -15.04 2.16
CA THR A 200 26.25 -14.63 2.91
C THR A 200 25.83 -14.05 4.26
N PRO A 201 26.45 -14.45 5.39
CA PRO A 201 26.15 -13.87 6.71
C PRO A 201 26.19 -12.34 6.71
N GLY A 202 25.14 -11.70 7.24
CA GLY A 202 24.91 -10.26 7.20
C GLY A 202 24.09 -9.77 6.00
N ASN A 203 24.01 -10.53 4.89
CA ASN A 203 23.19 -10.17 3.72
C ASN A 203 21.74 -10.68 3.84
N GLU A 204 21.49 -11.65 4.72
CA GLU A 204 20.15 -12.12 5.10
C GLU A 204 19.37 -11.10 5.93
N LEU A 205 20.08 -10.20 6.62
CA LEU A 205 19.49 -9.08 7.36
C LEU A 205 18.91 -8.01 6.44
N GLY A 206 19.13 -8.17 5.13
CA GLY A 206 18.55 -7.32 4.12
C GLY A 206 17.08 -7.55 3.82
N VAL A 207 16.41 -8.39 4.58
CA VAL A 207 14.97 -8.58 4.38
C VAL A 207 14.24 -7.52 5.18
N ILE A 208 14.07 -6.37 4.53
CA ILE A 208 13.26 -5.27 5.02
C ILE A 208 11.81 -5.74 5.20
N SER A 209 11.26 -5.46 6.40
CA SER A 209 9.85 -5.57 6.78
C SER A 209 8.92 -5.02 5.70
N THR A 210 7.77 -5.67 5.50
CA THR A 210 6.68 -5.11 4.68
C THR A 210 6.30 -3.71 5.15
N ASN A 211 6.26 -3.47 6.46
CA ASN A 211 6.00 -2.17 7.05
C ASN A 211 7.25 -1.65 7.80
N GLN A 212 8.07 -0.86 7.11
CA GLN A 212 9.29 -0.27 7.70
C GLN A 212 9.03 0.83 8.72
N ILE A 213 7.83 1.40 8.72
CA ILE A 213 7.46 2.42 9.70
C ILE A 213 7.44 1.82 11.12
N ASN A 214 7.20 0.51 11.23
CA ASN A 214 6.92 -0.16 12.51
C ASN A 214 7.80 -1.38 12.82
N ASN A 215 8.97 -1.51 12.18
CA ASN A 215 9.95 -2.59 12.45
C ASN A 215 9.31 -3.96 12.64
N MET A 216 8.39 -4.32 11.75
CA MET A 216 7.65 -5.55 11.91
C MET A 216 8.53 -6.76 11.53
N PRO A 217 8.80 -7.69 12.46
CA PRO A 217 9.58 -8.88 12.16
C PRO A 217 8.73 -9.90 11.38
N PHE A 218 8.78 -9.88 10.05
CA PHE A 218 8.28 -10.99 9.24
C PHE A 218 9.44 -11.95 8.94
N TYR A 219 9.55 -13.03 9.74
CA TYR A 219 10.63 -14.03 9.66
C TYR A 219 10.18 -15.39 9.09
N PHE A 220 9.59 -15.44 7.90
CA PHE A 220 9.09 -16.66 7.29
C PHE A 220 9.34 -16.77 5.77
N TYR A 221 10.55 -16.47 5.29
CA TYR A 221 11.09 -16.84 3.97
C TYR A 221 10.06 -17.20 2.85
N GLY A 222 9.32 -16.22 2.33
CA GLY A 222 8.43 -16.39 1.17
C GLY A 222 7.11 -17.13 1.45
N LEU A 223 6.97 -17.77 2.62
CA LEU A 223 5.73 -18.36 3.10
C LEU A 223 4.73 -17.26 3.55
N GLU A 224 5.22 -16.08 3.95
CA GLU A 224 4.35 -14.94 4.30
C GLU A 224 3.49 -14.53 3.12
N PHE A 225 4.06 -14.58 1.92
CA PHE A 225 3.36 -14.17 0.71
C PHE A 225 2.32 -15.21 0.27
N ILE A 226 2.52 -16.49 0.60
CA ILE A 226 1.47 -17.51 0.45
C ILE A 226 0.30 -17.18 1.39
N ILE A 227 0.57 -16.78 2.63
CA ILE A 227 -0.48 -16.33 3.56
C ILE A 227 -1.23 -15.13 2.97
N VAL A 228 -0.53 -14.15 2.40
CA VAL A 228 -1.15 -12.99 1.72
C VAL A 228 -2.03 -13.44 0.56
N VAL A 229 -1.56 -14.32 -0.32
CA VAL A 229 -2.34 -14.84 -1.46
C VAL A 229 -3.58 -15.59 -0.97
N VAL A 230 -3.43 -16.48 0.01
CA VAL A 230 -4.55 -17.22 0.62
C VAL A 230 -5.56 -16.26 1.24
N LEU A 231 -5.09 -15.24 1.94
CA LEU A 231 -5.92 -14.21 2.55
C LEU A 231 -6.71 -13.43 1.48
N LEU A 232 -6.07 -13.05 0.36
CA LEU A 232 -6.76 -12.38 -0.75
C LEU A 232 -7.84 -13.26 -1.35
N TYR A 233 -7.58 -14.54 -1.59
CA TYR A 233 -8.61 -15.47 -2.04
C TYR A 233 -9.75 -15.59 -1.03
N PHE A 234 -9.43 -15.70 0.26
CA PHE A 234 -10.41 -15.80 1.33
C PHE A 234 -11.29 -14.55 1.44
N ILE A 235 -10.72 -13.35 1.41
CA ILE A 235 -11.45 -12.07 1.40
C ILE A 235 -12.40 -12.00 0.20
N ASN A 236 -11.92 -12.36 -0.99
CA ASN A 236 -12.75 -12.36 -2.20
C ASN A 236 -13.84 -13.42 -2.16
N PHE A 237 -13.59 -14.56 -1.50
CA PHE A 237 -14.61 -15.56 -1.23
C PHE A 237 -15.69 -15.03 -0.28
N LEU A 238 -15.32 -14.34 0.79
CA LEU A 238 -16.28 -13.68 1.69
C LEU A 238 -17.10 -12.61 0.95
N LEU A 239 -16.47 -11.83 0.06
CA LEU A 239 -17.16 -10.86 -0.79
C LEU A 239 -18.16 -11.54 -1.76
N ASP A 240 -17.79 -12.67 -2.37
CA ASP A 240 -18.68 -13.46 -3.23
C ASP A 240 -19.87 -14.04 -2.46
N ALA A 241 -19.61 -14.56 -1.25
CA ALA A 241 -20.65 -15.06 -0.36
C ALA A 241 -21.64 -13.94 0.03
N ALA A 242 -21.12 -12.76 0.38
CA ALA A 242 -21.92 -11.58 0.67
C ALA A 242 -22.74 -11.11 -0.55
N ASP A 243 -22.12 -11.02 -1.74
CA ASP A 243 -22.79 -10.68 -3.01
C ASP A 243 -23.98 -11.63 -3.26
N LYS A 244 -23.73 -12.95 -3.21
CA LYS A 244 -24.76 -13.98 -3.42
C LYS A 244 -25.87 -13.91 -2.39
N TRP A 245 -25.55 -13.70 -1.11
CA TRP A 245 -26.55 -13.59 -0.05
C TRP A 245 -27.41 -12.33 -0.22
N MET A 246 -26.80 -11.18 -0.51
CA MET A 246 -27.52 -9.93 -0.72
C MET A 246 -28.40 -9.98 -1.97
N LYS A 247 -27.94 -10.59 -3.07
CA LYS A 247 -28.76 -10.75 -4.28
C LYS A 247 -29.95 -11.71 -4.13
N LYS A 248 -29.86 -12.68 -3.21
CA LYS A 248 -30.99 -13.58 -2.87
C LYS A 248 -32.00 -12.93 -1.93
N THR A 249 -31.59 -11.89 -1.22
CA THR A 249 -32.46 -11.12 -0.33
C THR A 249 -33.29 -10.18 -1.19
N ASP A 250 -34.61 -10.31 -1.12
CA ASP A 250 -35.52 -9.52 -1.95
C ASP A 250 -35.55 -8.06 -1.46
N PHE A 251 -34.70 -7.23 -2.06
CA PHE A 251 -34.62 -5.80 -1.80
C PHE A 251 -35.59 -5.07 -2.74
N PRO A 252 -36.56 -4.26 -2.23
CA PRO A 252 -37.47 -3.47 -3.07
C PRO A 252 -36.70 -2.63 -4.11
N ASP A 253 -37.27 -2.34 -5.29
CA ASP A 253 -36.53 -1.66 -6.39
C ASP A 253 -35.88 -0.31 -6.01
N LYS A 254 -36.46 0.44 -5.06
CA LYS A 254 -35.87 1.68 -4.49
C LYS A 254 -34.57 1.43 -3.68
N VAL A 255 -34.27 0.18 -3.38
CA VAL A 255 -33.17 -0.32 -2.55
C VAL A 255 -32.03 -0.90 -3.41
N LYS A 256 -32.12 -0.94 -4.76
CA LYS A 256 -31.00 -1.36 -5.63
C LYS A 256 -29.76 -0.47 -5.53
N ILE A 257 -29.94 0.84 -5.38
CA ILE A 257 -28.83 1.76 -5.04
C ILE A 257 -28.29 1.47 -3.64
N SER A 258 -29.16 1.01 -2.73
CA SER A 258 -28.74 0.57 -1.39
C SER A 258 -27.86 -0.67 -1.47
N TYR A 259 -28.19 -1.67 -2.30
CA TYR A 259 -27.34 -2.84 -2.52
C TYR A 259 -25.93 -2.47 -2.98
N ALA A 260 -25.80 -1.63 -4.01
CA ALA A 260 -24.50 -1.21 -4.52
C ALA A 260 -23.66 -0.48 -3.46
N LYS A 261 -24.31 0.31 -2.60
CA LYS A 261 -23.65 0.95 -1.44
C LYS A 261 -23.28 -0.10 -0.37
N LEU A 262 -24.20 -0.98 -0.01
CA LEU A 262 -24.00 -2.01 1.02
C LEU A 262 -22.83 -2.93 0.69
N ILE A 263 -22.78 -3.45 -0.53
CA ILE A 263 -21.70 -4.36 -0.94
C ILE A 263 -20.34 -3.66 -0.96
N THR A 264 -20.29 -2.34 -1.18
CA THR A 264 -19.03 -1.58 -1.08
C THR A 264 -18.53 -1.42 0.35
N PHE A 265 -19.39 -1.54 1.36
CA PHE A 265 -18.97 -1.52 2.77
C PHE A 265 -18.43 -2.88 3.24
N VAL A 266 -18.82 -3.98 2.60
CA VAL A 266 -18.40 -5.34 3.02
C VAL A 266 -16.87 -5.50 3.10
N PRO A 267 -16.08 -5.09 2.08
CA PRO A 267 -14.63 -5.16 2.18
C PRO A 267 -14.08 -4.40 3.39
N PHE A 268 -14.57 -3.19 3.66
CA PHE A 268 -14.12 -2.41 4.82
C PHE A 268 -14.37 -3.11 6.14
N ILE A 269 -15.54 -3.74 6.32
CA ILE A 269 -15.83 -4.52 7.53
C ILE A 269 -14.84 -5.68 7.68
N ILE A 270 -14.60 -6.42 6.59
CA ILE A 270 -13.64 -7.52 6.57
C ILE A 270 -12.23 -7.00 6.93
N PHE A 271 -11.81 -5.89 6.35
CA PHE A 271 -10.49 -5.31 6.58
C PHE A 271 -10.33 -4.78 8.00
N VAL A 272 -11.33 -4.11 8.57
CA VAL A 272 -11.30 -3.66 9.97
C VAL A 272 -11.12 -4.84 10.92
N VAL A 273 -11.88 -5.93 10.72
CA VAL A 273 -11.75 -7.14 11.54
C VAL A 273 -10.36 -7.77 11.38
N LEU A 274 -9.85 -7.88 10.15
CA LEU A 274 -8.51 -8.42 9.90
C LEU A 274 -7.41 -7.57 10.52
N THR A 275 -7.50 -6.24 10.40
CA THR A 275 -6.54 -5.32 11.03
C THR A 275 -6.53 -5.49 12.54
N ILE A 276 -7.69 -5.59 13.20
CA ILE A 276 -7.78 -5.82 14.65
C ILE A 276 -7.10 -7.15 15.02
N ILE A 277 -7.37 -8.22 14.27
CA ILE A 277 -6.75 -9.53 14.49
C ILE A 277 -5.23 -9.43 14.31
N PHE A 278 -4.76 -8.75 13.26
CA PHE A 278 -3.33 -8.60 13.01
C PHE A 278 -2.64 -7.77 14.09
N ILE A 279 -3.24 -6.68 14.55
CA ILE A 279 -2.72 -5.92 15.69
C ILE A 279 -2.67 -6.80 16.94
N ALA A 280 -3.77 -7.49 17.29
CA ALA A 280 -3.86 -8.31 18.50
C ALA A 280 -2.89 -9.50 18.51
N THR A 281 -2.51 -10.01 17.34
CA THR A 281 -1.56 -11.11 17.17
C THR A 281 -0.11 -10.62 17.00
N GLY A 282 0.13 -9.31 17.02
CA GLY A 282 1.45 -8.73 16.76
C GLY A 282 1.88 -8.80 15.29
N LEU A 283 0.95 -9.15 14.38
CA LEU A 283 1.14 -9.16 12.92
C LEU A 283 0.97 -7.78 12.27
N ILE A 284 0.54 -6.75 13.00
CA ILE A 284 0.70 -5.34 12.66
C ILE A 284 1.18 -4.65 13.92
N VAL A 285 2.34 -4.01 13.84
CA VAL A 285 2.79 -3.05 14.84
C VAL A 285 2.36 -1.67 14.34
N LEU A 286 1.77 -0.84 15.20
CA LEU A 286 1.38 0.55 14.88
C LEU A 286 2.50 1.52 15.24
N GLN A 287 2.61 2.63 14.51
CA GLN A 287 3.67 3.60 14.76
C GLN A 287 3.43 4.36 16.05
N VAL A 288 4.44 4.35 16.91
CA VAL A 288 4.46 5.16 18.13
C VAL A 288 5.53 6.22 17.94
N PHE A 289 5.12 7.49 17.97
CA PHE A 289 6.08 8.59 18.05
C PHE A 289 6.66 8.65 19.47
N PRO A 290 7.99 8.83 19.64
CA PRO A 290 8.59 8.98 20.96
C PRO A 290 7.91 10.08 21.80
N PRO A 291 7.71 9.87 23.12
CA PRO A 291 7.29 10.95 24.01
C PRO A 291 8.31 12.10 23.96
N GLY A 292 7.87 13.31 23.59
CA GLY A 292 8.74 14.49 23.44
C GLY A 292 9.02 14.93 22.00
N THR A 293 8.57 14.17 20.98
CA THR A 293 8.63 14.56 19.56
C THR A 293 7.92 15.90 19.27
N PHE A 294 6.97 16.30 20.13
CA PHE A 294 6.13 17.49 20.00
C PHE A 294 6.25 18.47 21.18
N ILE A 295 7.24 18.26 22.05
CA ILE A 295 7.55 19.18 23.14
C ILE A 295 8.83 19.90 22.75
N GLN A 296 8.67 21.05 22.08
CA GLN A 296 9.65 22.15 22.08
C GLN A 296 9.00 23.36 22.74
#